data_AF-A0A2N4T5N5-F1
#
_entry.id   AF-A0A2N4T5N5-F1
#
_cell.length_a   1.000
_cell.length_b   1.000
_cell.length_c   1.000
_cell.angle_alpha   90.00
_cell.angle_beta   90.00
_cell.angle_gamma   90.00
#
_symmetry.space_group_name_H-M   'P 1'
#
loop_
_entity.id
_entity.type
_entity.pdbx_description
1 polymer ?
#
loop_
_entity_poly.entity_id
_entity_poly.type
_entity_poly.pdbx_seq_one_letter_code
_entity_poly.pdbx_strand_id
1 'polypeptide(L)'
;MRQYLEDQGIDRPFSPESIARSREQVFRLENSCARYRDDAAQFDDCAAEQSCTPEGGGTGVYMNVVVNQGTDLNTPWGEPMCVSTEQAEEGGETIELPTFTLEDFRTLAVAPALSTVEPSPDTLKGMHTNVYAVAQPQQFATELGGFPVQVRALPVQYAWNYGDGTSLGPTELSGAPLAPGAWDEPTDTSHVYMRTGDFAVTLTTYFAGEYSIAGGPWLPVAGLNDVTSAPVPVSVWRSTVRNYADDCLENPQGAGC
;
A
#
# COMPACT_ATOMS: atom_id res chain seq x y z
N MET A 1 12.28 -6.38 4.19
CA MET A 1 11.04 -6.23 3.38
C MET A 1 10.71 -7.53 2.64
N ARG A 2 11.56 -8.02 1.72
CA ARG A 2 11.32 -9.28 0.99
C ARG A 2 11.05 -10.48 1.92
N GLN A 3 11.86 -10.67 2.97
CA GLN A 3 11.65 -11.72 3.99
C GLN A 3 10.35 -11.53 4.81
N TYR A 4 9.93 -10.28 5.07
CA TYR A 4 8.69 -10.01 5.82
C TYR A 4 7.44 -10.32 4.98
N LEU A 5 7.52 -10.12 3.66
CA LEU A 5 6.45 -10.46 2.72
C LEU A 5 6.38 -11.97 2.44
N GLU A 6 7.53 -12.64 2.37
CA GLU A 6 7.63 -14.11 2.28
C GLU A 6 7.07 -14.82 3.54
N ASP A 7 7.41 -14.32 4.74
CA ASP A 7 6.94 -14.90 6.02
C ASP A 7 5.41 -14.72 6.23
N GLN A 8 4.75 -13.82 5.49
CA GLN A 8 3.29 -13.64 5.49
C GLN A 8 2.58 -14.47 4.41
N GLY A 9 3.29 -15.32 3.65
CA GLY A 9 2.73 -16.09 2.55
C GLY A 9 2.31 -15.23 1.34
N ILE A 10 2.76 -13.98 1.28
CA ILE A 10 2.54 -13.04 0.18
C ILE A 10 3.71 -13.20 -0.81
N ASP A 11 3.93 -14.43 -1.27
CA ASP A 11 4.87 -14.70 -2.36
C ASP A 11 4.08 -14.78 -3.67
N ARG A 12 3.65 -13.61 -4.15
CA ARG A 12 3.38 -13.41 -5.56
C ARG A 12 4.09 -12.15 -5.98
N PRO A 13 5.07 -12.21 -6.90
CA PRO A 13 5.61 -10.99 -7.48
C PRO A 13 4.45 -10.20 -8.09
N PHE A 14 4.32 -8.93 -7.70
CA PHE A 14 3.44 -7.96 -8.33
C PHE A 14 3.92 -7.72 -9.76
N SER A 15 3.62 -8.66 -10.66
CA SER A 15 3.91 -8.54 -12.09
C SER A 15 2.68 -8.02 -12.83
N PRO A 16 2.86 -7.30 -13.96
CA PRO A 16 1.74 -6.91 -14.82
C PRO A 16 0.83 -8.09 -15.24
N GLU A 17 1.36 -9.31 -15.27
CA GLU A 17 0.61 -10.53 -15.56
C GLU A 17 -0.34 -10.95 -14.42
N SER A 18 0.00 -10.69 -13.16
CA SER A 18 -0.92 -10.94 -12.04
C SER A 18 -2.10 -9.95 -12.02
N ILE A 19 -1.85 -8.70 -12.42
CA ILE A 19 -2.88 -7.68 -12.65
C ILE A 19 -3.80 -8.10 -13.81
N ALA A 20 -3.25 -8.63 -14.90
CA ALA A 20 -4.04 -9.11 -16.05
C ALA A 20 -4.94 -10.31 -15.70
N ARG A 21 -4.44 -11.30 -14.97
CA ARG A 21 -5.24 -12.47 -14.54
C ARG A 21 -6.38 -12.14 -13.57
N SER A 22 -6.27 -11.04 -12.80
CA SER A 22 -7.35 -10.60 -11.92
C SER A 22 -8.59 -10.10 -12.68
N ARG A 23 -8.41 -9.58 -13.90
CA ARG A 23 -9.51 -9.09 -14.75
C ARG A 23 -10.34 -10.20 -15.39
N GLU A 24 -9.85 -11.44 -15.37
CA GLU A 24 -10.52 -12.61 -15.95
C GLU A 24 -11.28 -13.45 -14.91
N GLN A 25 -11.18 -13.12 -13.62
CA GLN A 25 -11.80 -13.89 -12.55
C GLN A 25 -13.19 -13.34 -12.24
N VAL A 26 -14.22 -14.13 -12.52
CA VAL A 26 -15.59 -13.84 -12.11
C VAL A 26 -15.86 -14.56 -10.79
N PHE A 27 -16.13 -13.78 -9.75
CA PHE A 27 -16.53 -14.30 -8.45
C PHE A 27 -18.04 -14.48 -8.44
N ARG A 28 -18.46 -15.62 -7.90
CA ARG A 28 -19.85 -15.94 -7.66
C ARG A 28 -20.05 -16.37 -6.23
N LEU A 29 -21.27 -16.17 -5.76
CA LEU A 29 -21.75 -16.87 -4.59
C LEU A 29 -22.54 -18.11 -5.02
N GLU A 30 -22.17 -19.26 -4.48
CA GLU A 30 -22.88 -20.51 -4.70
C GLU A 30 -23.39 -21.08 -3.38
N ASN A 31 -24.59 -21.65 -3.39
CA ASN A 31 -25.11 -22.34 -2.22
C ASN A 31 -24.12 -23.43 -1.76
N SER A 32 -23.83 -23.52 -0.46
CA SER A 32 -22.93 -24.53 0.10
C SER A 32 -23.30 -25.97 -0.29
N CYS A 33 -24.59 -26.20 -0.52
CA CYS A 33 -25.18 -27.48 -0.90
C CYS A 33 -25.23 -27.69 -2.42
N ALA A 34 -24.72 -26.76 -3.24
CA ALA A 34 -24.73 -26.86 -4.71
C ALA A 34 -24.05 -28.13 -5.24
N ARG A 35 -23.12 -28.73 -4.48
CA ARG A 35 -22.53 -30.04 -4.80
C ARG A 35 -23.55 -31.20 -4.84
N TYR A 36 -24.71 -31.02 -4.21
CA TYR A 36 -25.82 -31.97 -4.15
C TYR A 36 -26.98 -31.60 -5.07
N ARG A 37 -26.79 -30.63 -5.98
CA ARG A 37 -27.88 -30.14 -6.85
C ARG A 37 -28.59 -31.23 -7.67
N ASP A 38 -27.90 -32.35 -7.92
CA ASP A 38 -28.43 -33.49 -8.69
C ASP A 38 -29.16 -34.53 -7.79
N ASP A 39 -29.18 -34.34 -6.47
CA ASP A 39 -29.88 -35.19 -5.49
C ASP A 39 -30.69 -34.31 -4.51
N ALA A 40 -31.98 -34.18 -4.78
CA ALA A 40 -32.89 -33.31 -4.02
C ALA A 40 -32.94 -33.65 -2.52
N ALA A 41 -32.84 -34.92 -2.13
CA ALA A 41 -32.91 -35.31 -0.72
C ALA A 41 -31.66 -34.88 0.04
N GLN A 42 -30.47 -35.10 -0.54
CA GLN A 42 -29.21 -34.63 0.05
C GLN A 42 -29.10 -33.10 0.03
N PHE A 43 -29.67 -32.46 -0.99
CA PHE A 43 -29.75 -31.01 -1.04
C PHE A 43 -30.61 -30.45 0.10
N ASP A 44 -31.81 -30.99 0.32
CA ASP A 44 -32.72 -30.55 1.38
C ASP A 44 -32.15 -30.79 2.79
N ASP A 45 -31.51 -31.94 3.02
CA ASP A 45 -30.84 -32.25 4.29
C ASP A 45 -29.68 -31.27 4.56
N CYS A 46 -28.86 -30.99 3.55
CA CYS A 46 -27.78 -30.00 3.65
C CYS A 46 -28.32 -28.59 3.89
N ALA A 47 -29.36 -28.18 3.17
CA ALA A 47 -29.95 -26.85 3.26
C ALA A 47 -30.59 -26.60 4.63
N ALA A 48 -31.20 -27.62 5.25
CA ALA A 48 -31.77 -27.54 6.59
C ALA A 48 -30.70 -27.26 7.66
N GLU A 49 -29.46 -27.70 7.45
CA GLU A 49 -28.33 -27.48 8.37
C GLU A 49 -27.59 -26.15 8.13
N GLN A 50 -27.77 -25.52 6.97
CA GLN A 50 -27.00 -24.34 6.50
C GLN A 50 -27.71 -23.00 6.74
N SER A 51 -28.69 -22.96 7.66
CA SER A 51 -29.36 -21.72 8.04
C SER A 51 -28.48 -20.83 8.92
N CYS A 52 -28.56 -19.52 8.71
CA CYS A 52 -27.80 -18.53 9.45
C CYS A 52 -28.61 -17.24 9.63
N THR A 53 -28.11 -16.28 10.41
CA THR A 53 -28.73 -14.96 10.58
C THR A 53 -27.76 -13.89 10.10
N PRO A 54 -28.07 -13.16 9.00
CA PRO A 54 -27.20 -12.12 8.47
C PRO A 54 -27.19 -10.89 9.39
N GLU A 55 -26.22 -9.98 9.21
CA GLU A 55 -26.06 -8.77 10.05
C GLU A 55 -27.30 -7.86 10.06
N GLY A 56 -28.12 -7.89 9.00
CA GLY A 56 -29.41 -7.17 8.93
C GLY A 56 -30.56 -7.83 9.70
N GLY A 57 -30.34 -9.00 10.32
CA GLY A 57 -31.36 -9.83 10.93
C GLY A 57 -32.18 -10.62 9.91
N GLY A 58 -33.04 -11.52 10.40
CA GLY A 58 -33.88 -12.39 9.56
C GLY A 58 -33.27 -13.76 9.27
N THR A 59 -33.84 -14.46 8.30
CA THR A 59 -33.38 -15.80 7.86
C THR A 59 -32.38 -15.65 6.73
N GLY A 60 -31.24 -16.31 6.86
CA GLY A 60 -30.20 -16.38 5.84
C GLY A 60 -29.74 -17.80 5.57
N VAL A 61 -28.95 -17.93 4.51
CA VAL A 61 -28.30 -19.16 4.10
C VAL A 61 -26.81 -18.94 3.95
N TYR A 62 -26.02 -19.94 4.33
CA TYR A 62 -24.60 -19.93 4.05
C TYR A 62 -24.34 -20.14 2.55
N MET A 63 -23.50 -19.30 1.97
CA MET A 63 -23.08 -19.38 0.57
C MET A 63 -21.56 -19.34 0.50
N ASN A 64 -20.99 -20.16 -0.37
CA ASN A 64 -19.56 -20.18 -0.66
C ASN A 64 -19.24 -19.12 -1.71
N VAL A 65 -18.16 -18.38 -1.49
CA VAL A 65 -17.53 -17.62 -2.58
C VAL A 65 -16.78 -18.62 -3.44
N VAL A 66 -17.13 -18.69 -4.73
CA VAL A 66 -16.43 -19.51 -5.72
C VAL A 66 -15.81 -18.61 -6.79
N VAL A 67 -14.66 -19.04 -7.30
CA VAL A 67 -13.93 -18.33 -8.36
C VAL A 67 -14.04 -19.13 -9.64
N ASN A 68 -14.65 -18.56 -10.68
CA ASN A 68 -14.58 -19.16 -12.00
C ASN A 68 -13.22 -18.83 -12.63
N GLN A 69 -12.35 -19.84 -12.75
CA GLN A 69 -11.05 -19.72 -13.44
C GLN A 69 -11.03 -20.38 -14.82
N GLY A 70 -12.20 -20.56 -15.46
CA GLY A 70 -12.32 -21.18 -16.79
C GLY A 70 -12.23 -22.71 -16.79
N THR A 71 -12.34 -23.36 -15.63
CA THR A 71 -12.44 -24.82 -15.47
C THR A 71 -13.74 -25.17 -14.72
N ASP A 72 -14.32 -26.34 -15.02
CA ASP A 72 -15.62 -26.80 -14.46
C ASP A 72 -15.58 -27.13 -12.94
N LEU A 73 -14.52 -26.77 -12.23
CA LEU A 73 -14.37 -27.01 -10.79
C LEU A 73 -14.35 -25.67 -10.04
N ASN A 74 -15.53 -25.24 -9.62
CA ASN A 74 -15.69 -24.18 -8.63
C ASN A 74 -15.08 -24.65 -7.30
N THR A 75 -13.93 -24.09 -6.92
CA THR A 75 -13.33 -24.38 -5.62
C THR A 75 -13.88 -23.37 -4.60
N PRO A 76 -14.59 -23.81 -3.54
CA PRO A 76 -15.02 -22.93 -2.46
C PRO A 76 -13.82 -22.24 -1.82
N TRP A 77 -13.94 -20.95 -1.54
CA TRP A 77 -12.88 -20.16 -0.91
C TRP A 77 -13.38 -19.53 0.39
N GLY A 78 -12.55 -19.62 1.44
CA GLY A 78 -12.86 -19.06 2.75
C GLY A 78 -13.93 -19.83 3.52
N GLU A 79 -14.41 -19.21 4.61
CA GLU A 79 -15.59 -19.70 5.31
C GLU A 79 -16.87 -19.27 4.56
N PRO A 80 -17.93 -20.09 4.58
CA PRO A 80 -19.20 -19.73 3.96
C PRO A 80 -19.74 -18.42 4.55
N MET A 81 -20.19 -17.50 3.70
CA MET A 81 -20.78 -16.24 4.15
C MET A 81 -22.27 -16.42 4.41
N CYS A 82 -22.80 -15.77 5.44
CA CYS A 82 -24.24 -15.72 5.68
C CYS A 82 -24.87 -14.58 4.88
N VAL A 83 -25.73 -14.91 3.91
CA VAL A 83 -26.54 -13.92 3.16
C VAL A 83 -28.01 -14.10 3.47
N SER A 84 -28.82 -13.05 3.28
CA SER A 84 -30.28 -13.19 3.40
C SER A 84 -30.85 -14.13 2.34
N THR A 85 -31.99 -14.77 2.63
CA THR A 85 -32.68 -15.63 1.64
C THR A 85 -33.05 -14.87 0.38
N GLU A 86 -33.40 -13.58 0.49
CA GLU A 86 -33.73 -12.72 -0.65
C GLU A 86 -32.51 -12.52 -1.57
N GLN A 87 -31.33 -12.24 -0.99
CA GLN A 87 -30.07 -12.16 -1.73
C GLN A 87 -29.66 -13.50 -2.38
N ALA A 88 -30.02 -14.63 -1.76
CA ALA A 88 -29.76 -15.95 -2.31
C ALA A 88 -30.71 -16.32 -3.46
N GLU A 89 -31.99 -15.93 -3.36
CA GLU A 89 -33.04 -16.22 -4.34
C GLU A 89 -33.00 -15.31 -5.58
N GLU A 90 -32.56 -14.05 -5.43
CA GLU A 90 -32.28 -13.16 -6.57
C GLU A 90 -31.08 -13.66 -7.41
N GLY A 91 -30.22 -14.51 -6.81
CA GLY A 91 -28.96 -15.00 -7.35
C GLY A 91 -29.04 -16.21 -8.29
N GLY A 92 -29.98 -16.22 -9.23
CA GLY A 92 -30.01 -17.21 -10.30
C GLY A 92 -28.66 -17.31 -11.04
N GLU A 93 -27.94 -18.41 -10.76
CA GLU A 93 -26.74 -18.97 -11.42
C GLU A 93 -25.42 -18.17 -11.40
N THR A 94 -25.37 -16.84 -11.21
CA THR A 94 -24.11 -16.07 -11.10
C THR A 94 -24.35 -14.69 -10.50
N ILE A 95 -24.13 -14.49 -9.20
CA ILE A 95 -23.99 -13.12 -8.64
C ILE A 95 -22.57 -12.65 -8.96
N GLU A 96 -22.40 -11.76 -9.94
CA GLU A 96 -21.11 -11.11 -10.17
C GLU A 96 -20.80 -10.17 -9.00
N LEU A 97 -19.73 -10.46 -8.25
CA LEU A 97 -19.26 -9.52 -7.23
C LEU A 97 -18.71 -8.25 -7.90
N PRO A 98 -18.98 -7.05 -7.34
CA PRO A 98 -18.44 -5.82 -7.88
C PRO A 98 -16.90 -5.85 -7.83
N THR A 99 -16.24 -5.28 -8.83
CA THR A 99 -14.78 -5.16 -8.81
C THR A 99 -14.37 -3.93 -8.02
N PHE A 100 -13.52 -4.09 -7.01
CA PHE A 100 -12.92 -2.96 -6.32
C PHE A 100 -11.88 -2.28 -7.23
N THR A 101 -12.13 -1.03 -7.58
CA THR A 101 -11.34 -0.28 -8.56
C THR A 101 -10.22 0.55 -7.92
N LEU A 102 -9.34 1.11 -8.75
CA LEU A 102 -8.39 2.12 -8.28
C LEU A 102 -9.08 3.38 -7.75
N GLU A 103 -10.25 3.73 -8.28
CA GLU A 103 -11.01 4.88 -7.81
C GLU A 103 -11.53 4.63 -6.38
N ASP A 104 -12.07 3.45 -6.12
CA ASP A 104 -12.45 3.03 -4.77
C ASP A 104 -11.24 3.03 -3.84
N PHE A 105 -10.08 2.52 -4.30
CA PHE A 105 -8.86 2.52 -3.49
C PHE A 105 -8.39 3.92 -3.10
N ARG A 106 -8.53 4.89 -4.01
CA ARG A 106 -8.18 6.30 -3.77
C ARG A 106 -9.12 7.02 -2.81
N THR A 107 -10.33 6.51 -2.61
CA THR A 107 -11.25 7.06 -1.59
C THR A 107 -10.83 6.69 -0.18
N LEU A 108 -10.03 5.62 -0.02
CA LEU A 108 -9.50 5.23 1.28
C LEU A 108 -8.49 6.27 1.77
N ALA A 109 -8.62 6.67 3.04
CA ALA A 109 -7.72 7.60 3.69
C ALA A 109 -6.38 6.92 4.06
N VAL A 110 -5.63 6.49 3.04
CA VAL A 110 -4.29 5.93 3.19
C VAL A 110 -3.36 7.00 3.77
N ALA A 111 -2.83 6.74 4.96
CA ALA A 111 -1.93 7.66 5.62
C ALA A 111 -0.61 7.79 4.84
N PRO A 112 -0.04 9.00 4.72
CA PRO A 112 1.25 9.20 4.08
C PRO A 112 2.37 8.51 4.86
N ALA A 113 3.42 8.11 4.15
CA ALA A 113 4.66 7.66 4.79
C ALA A 113 5.33 8.81 5.56
N LEU A 114 6.05 8.49 6.63
CA LEU A 114 6.95 9.47 7.24
C LEU A 114 8.19 9.65 6.36
N SER A 115 8.55 10.89 6.05
CA SER A 115 9.79 11.25 5.36
C SER A 115 10.74 11.96 6.31
N THR A 116 12.00 11.55 6.31
CA THR A 116 13.06 12.16 7.13
C THR A 116 14.20 12.64 6.24
N VAL A 117 14.89 13.70 6.67
CA VAL A 117 16.08 14.25 6.04
C VAL A 117 17.21 14.31 7.07
N GLU A 118 18.44 13.98 6.67
CA GLU A 118 19.64 13.99 7.51
C GLU A 118 20.85 14.57 6.74
N PRO A 119 21.56 15.55 7.29
CA PRO A 119 21.19 16.34 8.46
C PRO A 119 19.98 17.24 8.17
N SER A 120 19.23 17.56 9.23
CA SER A 120 18.06 18.45 9.18
C SER A 120 18.01 19.33 10.44
N PRO A 121 17.57 20.60 10.33
CA PRO A 121 17.11 21.25 9.10
C PRO A 121 18.25 21.71 8.17
N ASP A 122 19.48 21.79 8.68
CA ASP A 122 20.59 22.40 7.97
C ASP A 122 21.48 21.37 7.28
N THR A 123 21.82 21.62 6.01
CA THR A 123 22.82 20.87 5.25
C THR A 123 23.79 21.81 4.53
N LEU A 124 24.84 21.28 3.91
CA LEU A 124 25.85 22.04 3.21
C LEU A 124 25.76 21.82 1.69
N LYS A 125 25.96 22.91 0.94
CA LYS A 125 26.10 22.86 -0.51
C LYS A 125 27.25 21.94 -0.89
N GLY A 126 27.00 21.07 -1.87
CA GLY A 126 28.00 20.14 -2.41
C GLY A 126 28.24 18.90 -1.55
N MET A 127 27.41 18.68 -0.52
CA MET A 127 27.49 17.53 0.36
C MET A 127 26.23 16.66 0.29
N HIS A 128 26.38 15.39 0.66
CA HIS A 128 25.29 14.42 0.67
C HIS A 128 24.31 14.72 1.81
N THR A 129 23.05 14.89 1.42
CA THR A 129 21.89 14.98 2.30
C THR A 129 21.11 13.69 2.15
N ASN A 130 21.11 12.84 3.18
CA ASN A 130 20.36 11.60 3.18
C ASN A 130 18.86 11.90 3.35
N VAL A 131 18.02 11.19 2.61
CA VAL A 131 16.57 11.18 2.85
C VAL A 131 16.09 9.73 2.91
N TYR A 132 15.14 9.44 3.78
CA TYR A 132 14.58 8.10 3.87
C TYR A 132 13.12 8.13 4.33
N ALA A 133 12.40 7.08 3.95
CA ALA A 133 10.97 6.91 4.21
C ALA A 133 10.73 5.80 5.23
N VAL A 134 9.75 6.00 6.10
CA VAL A 134 9.17 4.97 6.96
C VAL A 134 7.70 4.81 6.55
N ALA A 135 7.41 3.71 5.85
CA ALA A 135 6.07 3.34 5.43
C ALA A 135 5.73 1.95 5.97
N GLN A 136 4.46 1.73 6.31
CA GLN A 136 3.95 0.45 6.79
C GLN A 136 2.70 0.05 6.01
N PRO A 137 2.43 -1.26 5.87
CA PRO A 137 1.14 -1.74 5.40
C PRO A 137 -0.02 -1.15 6.22
N GLN A 138 -1.11 -0.79 5.54
CA GLN A 138 -2.34 -0.30 6.17
C GLN A 138 -3.51 -1.20 5.79
N GLN A 139 -4.47 -1.34 6.70
CA GLN A 139 -5.66 -2.17 6.48
C GLN A 139 -6.92 -1.33 6.65
N PHE A 140 -7.92 -1.60 5.82
CA PHE A 140 -9.19 -0.89 5.79
C PHE A 140 -10.34 -1.88 5.68
N ALA A 141 -11.47 -1.52 6.26
CA ALA A 141 -12.76 -2.16 6.02
C ALA A 141 -13.69 -1.13 5.38
N THR A 142 -14.36 -1.53 4.31
CA THR A 142 -15.35 -0.71 3.58
C THR A 142 -16.46 -1.62 3.04
N GLU A 143 -17.40 -1.06 2.30
CA GLU A 143 -18.45 -1.80 1.60
C GLU A 143 -18.46 -1.44 0.12
N LEU A 144 -18.80 -2.41 -0.73
CA LEU A 144 -18.98 -2.21 -2.17
C LEU A 144 -20.20 -3.01 -2.63
N GLY A 145 -21.22 -2.33 -3.15
CA GLY A 145 -22.46 -2.98 -3.58
C GLY A 145 -23.17 -3.76 -2.47
N GLY A 146 -23.04 -3.34 -1.21
CA GLY A 146 -23.62 -4.02 -0.04
C GLY A 146 -22.81 -5.20 0.50
N PHE A 147 -21.64 -5.50 -0.07
CA PHE A 147 -20.74 -6.53 0.42
C PHE A 147 -19.60 -5.92 1.24
N PRO A 148 -19.22 -6.54 2.38
CA PRO A 148 -18.06 -6.08 3.14
C PRO A 148 -16.78 -6.32 2.36
N VAL A 149 -15.88 -5.33 2.33
CA VAL A 149 -14.61 -5.38 1.64
C VAL A 149 -13.48 -5.08 2.61
N GLN A 150 -12.52 -5.99 2.70
CA GLN A 150 -11.26 -5.77 3.39
C GLN A 150 -10.21 -5.33 2.37
N VAL A 151 -9.41 -4.31 2.68
CA VAL A 151 -8.39 -3.77 1.77
C VAL A 151 -7.06 -3.65 2.51
N ARG A 152 -5.98 -4.04 1.84
CA ARG A 152 -4.59 -3.86 2.28
C ARG A 152 -3.89 -2.89 1.34
N ALA A 153 -3.31 -1.83 1.89
CA ALA A 153 -2.45 -0.91 1.17
C ALA A 153 -0.99 -1.20 1.52
N LEU A 154 -0.20 -1.62 0.54
CA LEU A 154 1.20 -2.02 0.69
C LEU A 154 2.10 -0.97 0.01
N PRO A 155 3.03 -0.32 0.72
CA PRO A 155 3.95 0.63 0.09
C PRO A 155 4.93 -0.13 -0.81
N VAL A 156 4.98 0.20 -2.09
CA VAL A 156 5.81 -0.51 -3.08
C VAL A 156 6.80 0.39 -3.81
N GLN A 157 6.52 1.69 -3.96
CA GLN A 157 7.43 2.63 -4.61
C GLN A 157 7.44 4.00 -3.92
N TYR A 158 8.54 4.72 -4.11
CA TYR A 158 8.81 6.03 -3.53
C TYR A 158 9.33 6.97 -4.62
N ALA A 159 8.79 8.19 -4.67
CA ALA A 159 9.30 9.27 -5.50
C ALA A 159 9.62 10.48 -4.63
N TRP A 160 10.88 10.90 -4.65
CA TRP A 160 11.40 12.04 -3.93
C TRP A 160 11.48 13.26 -4.84
N ASN A 161 10.98 14.38 -4.40
CA ASN A 161 11.26 15.70 -4.96
C ASN A 161 12.09 16.48 -3.95
N TYR A 162 13.30 16.89 -4.33
CA TYR A 162 14.24 17.56 -3.43
C TYR A 162 13.98 19.07 -3.32
N GLY A 163 13.00 19.62 -4.05
CA GLY A 163 12.62 21.03 -4.00
C GLY A 163 13.52 21.98 -4.79
N ASP A 164 14.69 21.52 -5.26
CA ASP A 164 15.62 22.31 -6.09
C ASP A 164 15.42 22.12 -7.61
N GLY A 165 14.41 21.35 -8.00
CA GLY A 165 14.09 20.96 -9.38
C GLY A 165 14.55 19.56 -9.75
N THR A 166 15.25 18.86 -8.85
CA THR A 166 15.68 17.47 -9.03
C THR A 166 14.80 16.49 -8.26
N SER A 167 14.81 15.24 -8.70
CA SER A 167 13.97 14.17 -8.12
C SER A 167 14.64 12.81 -8.24
N LEU A 168 14.24 11.88 -7.38
CA LEU A 168 14.59 10.46 -7.47
C LEU A 168 13.32 9.61 -7.51
N GLY A 169 13.31 8.60 -8.38
CA GLY A 169 12.22 7.64 -8.49
C GLY A 169 11.17 7.98 -9.57
N PRO A 170 10.05 7.23 -9.63
CA PRO A 170 9.66 6.16 -8.70
C PRO A 170 10.69 5.03 -8.57
N THR A 171 10.94 4.56 -7.34
CA THR A 171 11.90 3.49 -7.01
C THR A 171 11.42 2.66 -5.83
N GLU A 172 11.86 1.42 -5.69
CA GLU A 172 11.57 0.58 -4.51
C GLU A 172 12.42 0.97 -3.28
N LEU A 173 13.42 1.83 -3.47
CA LEU A 173 14.37 2.24 -2.44
C LEU A 173 13.72 3.26 -1.50
N SER A 174 13.42 2.82 -0.28
CA SER A 174 12.93 3.71 0.80
C SER A 174 14.07 4.49 1.48
N GLY A 175 15.33 4.11 1.27
CA GLY A 175 16.47 4.61 2.04
C GLY A 175 16.52 4.03 3.46
N ALA A 176 17.50 4.48 4.24
CA ALA A 176 17.73 4.12 5.63
C ALA A 176 18.38 5.29 6.39
N PRO A 177 18.23 5.35 7.73
CA PRO A 177 18.94 6.36 8.53
C PRO A 177 20.46 6.16 8.45
N LEU A 178 21.20 7.27 8.55
CA LEU A 178 22.65 7.24 8.66
C LEU A 178 23.10 6.59 9.97
N ALA A 179 24.33 6.06 9.98
CA ALA A 179 24.94 5.60 11.22
C ALA A 179 25.12 6.78 12.20
N PRO A 180 25.03 6.57 13.52
CA PRO A 180 25.20 7.64 14.50
C PRO A 180 26.52 8.40 14.30
N GLY A 181 26.44 9.71 14.10
CA GLY A 181 27.60 10.58 13.87
C GLY A 181 28.13 10.60 12.44
N ALA A 182 27.58 9.80 11.53
CA ALA A 182 27.88 9.92 10.10
C ALA A 182 27.18 11.15 9.51
N TRP A 183 27.89 11.83 8.61
CA TRP A 183 27.42 12.98 7.83
C TRP A 183 28.18 12.97 6.51
N ASP A 184 27.58 13.51 5.45
CA ASP A 184 28.18 13.54 4.10
C ASP A 184 28.49 12.15 3.49
N GLU A 185 27.74 11.12 3.88
CA GLU A 185 27.87 9.80 3.29
C GLU A 185 26.84 9.59 2.17
N PRO A 186 27.26 9.11 0.98
CA PRO A 186 26.32 8.76 -0.07
C PRO A 186 25.47 7.54 0.33
N THR A 187 24.16 7.69 0.21
CA THR A 187 23.18 6.61 0.30
C THR A 187 22.40 6.49 -1.01
N ASP A 188 21.70 5.38 -1.19
CA ASP A 188 20.84 5.11 -2.36
C ASP A 188 19.79 6.20 -2.64
N THR A 189 19.44 6.96 -1.60
CA THR A 189 18.44 8.03 -1.64
C THR A 189 19.04 9.41 -1.31
N SER A 190 20.36 9.52 -1.16
CA SER A 190 21.00 10.82 -0.88
C SER A 190 20.91 11.79 -2.05
N HIS A 191 20.90 13.09 -1.74
CA HIS A 191 20.94 14.18 -2.72
C HIS A 191 22.03 15.20 -2.40
N VAL A 192 22.58 15.84 -3.44
CA VAL A 192 23.61 16.88 -3.32
C VAL A 192 23.09 18.20 -3.89
N TYR A 193 22.83 19.15 -3.02
CA TYR A 193 22.37 20.49 -3.43
C TYR A 193 23.52 21.34 -3.99
N MET A 194 23.29 21.94 -5.16
CA MET A 194 24.30 22.78 -5.85
C MET A 194 24.16 24.28 -5.56
N ARG A 195 23.09 24.69 -4.89
CA ARG A 195 22.78 26.08 -4.55
C ARG A 195 22.41 26.19 -3.08
N THR A 196 22.79 27.29 -2.46
CA THR A 196 22.33 27.65 -1.12
C THR A 196 20.91 28.18 -1.17
N GLY A 197 20.13 27.97 -0.11
CA GLY A 197 18.75 28.43 0.00
C GLY A 197 17.89 27.43 0.78
N ASP A 198 16.62 27.79 0.95
CA ASP A 198 15.63 26.93 1.58
C ASP A 198 14.88 26.11 0.53
N PHE A 199 14.78 24.81 0.76
CA PHE A 199 14.09 23.84 -0.07
C PHE A 199 13.11 23.04 0.77
N ALA A 200 12.16 22.38 0.09
CA ALA A 200 11.18 21.52 0.72
C ALA A 200 11.23 20.14 0.06
N VAL A 201 11.76 19.16 0.78
CA VAL A 201 11.80 17.77 0.32
C VAL A 201 10.41 17.17 0.47
N THR A 202 9.87 16.63 -0.61
CA THR A 202 8.54 16.00 -0.62
C THR A 202 8.66 14.56 -1.08
N LEU A 203 7.97 13.66 -0.38
CA LEU A 203 7.87 12.25 -0.71
C LEU A 203 6.47 11.94 -1.27
N THR A 204 6.40 11.21 -2.38
CA THR A 204 5.18 10.53 -2.82
C THR A 204 5.40 9.02 -2.73
N THR A 205 4.56 8.34 -1.96
CA THR A 205 4.57 6.88 -1.82
C THR A 205 3.46 6.28 -2.66
N TYR A 206 3.78 5.27 -3.46
CA TYR A 206 2.83 4.50 -4.24
C TYR A 206 2.50 3.21 -3.51
N PHE A 207 1.22 3.01 -3.24
CA PHE A 207 0.68 1.83 -2.58
C PHE A 207 0.05 0.89 -3.60
N ALA A 208 0.44 -0.38 -3.54
CA ALA A 208 -0.31 -1.45 -4.17
C ALA A 208 -1.48 -1.83 -3.25
N GLY A 209 -2.66 -1.98 -3.85
CA GLY A 209 -3.85 -2.43 -3.13
C GLY A 209 -4.04 -3.93 -3.30
N GLU A 210 -4.45 -4.61 -2.25
CA GLU A 210 -5.14 -5.89 -2.32
C GLU A 210 -6.50 -5.76 -1.66
N TYR A 211 -7.53 -6.42 -2.18
CA TYR A 211 -8.86 -6.39 -1.60
C TYR A 211 -9.49 -7.78 -1.55
N SER A 212 -10.36 -8.00 -0.57
CA SER A 212 -11.14 -9.22 -0.37
C SER A 212 -12.59 -8.81 -0.15
N ILE A 213 -13.49 -9.33 -0.97
CA ILE A 213 -14.94 -9.06 -0.88
C ILE A 213 -15.60 -10.26 -0.20
N ALA A 214 -16.40 -10.00 0.83
CA ALA A 214 -17.20 -10.99 1.53
C ALA A 214 -16.41 -12.21 2.04
N GLY A 215 -15.16 -12.01 2.47
CA GLY A 215 -14.28 -13.10 2.92
C GLY A 215 -13.73 -13.96 1.78
N GLY A 216 -13.95 -13.55 0.51
CA GLY A 216 -13.36 -14.13 -0.68
C GLY A 216 -11.85 -13.86 -0.81
N PRO A 217 -11.20 -14.36 -1.87
CA PRO A 217 -9.76 -14.25 -2.03
C PRO A 217 -9.26 -12.81 -2.08
N TRP A 218 -8.03 -12.63 -1.63
CA TRP A 218 -7.31 -11.38 -1.84
C TRP A 218 -6.94 -11.24 -3.31
N LEU A 219 -7.35 -10.13 -3.90
CA LEU A 219 -7.14 -9.77 -5.29
C LEU A 219 -6.38 -8.46 -5.37
N PRO A 220 -5.48 -8.29 -6.35
CA PRO A 220 -4.81 -7.03 -6.55
C PRO A 220 -5.80 -5.98 -7.06
N VAL A 221 -5.66 -4.75 -6.57
CA VAL A 221 -6.28 -3.57 -7.18
C VAL A 221 -5.51 -3.23 -8.46
N ALA A 222 -6.22 -2.99 -9.55
CA ALA A 222 -5.58 -2.63 -10.82
C ALA A 222 -5.07 -1.17 -10.80
N GLY A 223 -3.85 -0.99 -10.30
CA GLY A 223 -3.16 0.31 -10.26
C GLY A 223 -2.52 0.58 -8.90
N LEU A 224 -1.96 1.78 -8.75
CA LEU A 224 -1.32 2.23 -7.52
C LEU A 224 -2.01 3.48 -6.99
N ASN A 225 -2.22 3.53 -5.68
CA ASN A 225 -2.66 4.74 -4.99
C ASN A 225 -1.43 5.55 -4.57
N ASP A 226 -1.30 6.77 -5.10
CA ASP A 226 -0.22 7.69 -4.80
C ASP A 226 -0.59 8.64 -3.65
N VAL A 227 0.23 8.67 -2.61
CA VAL A 227 0.00 9.50 -1.42
C VAL A 227 1.23 10.34 -1.13
N THR A 228 1.06 11.66 -1.07
CA THR A 228 2.13 12.63 -0.82
C THR A 228 2.24 12.96 0.67
N SER A 229 3.45 12.86 1.22
CA SER A 229 3.78 13.24 2.59
C SER A 229 3.91 14.75 2.75
N ALA A 230 3.79 15.24 3.98
CA ALA A 230 4.07 16.63 4.29
C ALA A 230 5.53 16.99 3.93
N PRO A 231 5.79 18.17 3.34
CA PRO A 231 7.16 18.54 2.98
C PRO A 231 8.06 18.73 4.21
N VAL A 232 9.31 18.27 4.10
CA VAL A 232 10.35 18.48 5.11
C VAL A 232 11.24 19.65 4.67
N PRO A 233 11.30 20.76 5.42
CA PRO A 233 12.14 21.89 5.08
C PRO A 233 13.63 21.57 5.27
N VAL A 234 14.46 22.08 4.37
CA VAL A 234 15.92 21.94 4.40
C VAL A 234 16.56 23.28 4.04
N SER A 235 17.51 23.73 4.86
CA SER A 235 18.28 24.96 4.65
C SER A 235 19.70 24.58 4.20
N VAL A 236 20.04 24.93 2.96
CA VAL A 236 21.34 24.62 2.35
C VAL A 236 22.28 25.80 2.54
N TRP A 237 23.31 25.60 3.35
CA TRP A 237 24.33 26.59 3.67
C TRP A 237 25.59 26.40 2.82
N ARG A 238 26.47 27.39 2.85
CA ARG A 238 27.84 27.23 2.36
C ARG A 238 28.81 27.62 3.45
N SER A 239 29.92 26.89 3.54
CA SER A 239 31.08 27.36 4.29
C SER A 239 31.87 28.37 3.46
N THR A 240 32.41 29.39 4.13
CA THR A 240 33.34 30.35 3.54
C THR A 240 34.59 30.38 4.42
N VAL A 241 35.73 29.99 3.85
CA VAL A 241 37.02 30.07 4.54
C VAL A 241 37.72 31.37 4.14
N ARG A 242 38.24 32.08 5.13
CA ARG A 242 39.06 33.29 4.95
C ARG A 242 40.38 33.09 5.70
N ASN A 243 41.49 33.44 5.07
CA ASN A 243 42.78 33.47 5.71
C ASN A 243 43.03 34.87 6.26
N TYR A 244 43.53 34.93 7.49
CA TYR A 244 43.95 36.17 8.15
C TYR A 244 45.45 36.11 8.43
N ALA A 245 46.10 37.27 8.43
CA ALA A 245 47.56 37.37 8.51
C ALA A 245 48.12 36.99 9.89
N ASP A 246 47.39 37.33 10.95
CA ASP A 246 47.79 37.13 12.34
C ASP A 246 46.83 36.15 13.04
N ASP A 247 47.30 35.46 14.08
CA ASP A 247 46.43 34.70 14.97
C ASP A 247 45.77 35.59 16.06
N CYS A 248 44.77 35.04 16.76
CA CYS A 248 44.02 35.80 17.77
C CYS A 248 44.79 36.11 19.06
N LEU A 249 45.97 35.51 19.25
CA LEU A 249 46.86 35.82 20.36
C LEU A 249 47.75 37.01 20.02
N GLU A 250 48.21 37.10 18.77
CA GLU A 250 49.03 38.20 18.25
C GLU A 250 48.21 39.45 17.93
N ASN A 251 47.03 39.29 17.32
CA ASN A 251 46.12 40.38 17.00
C ASN A 251 44.67 40.08 17.44
N PRO A 252 44.35 40.26 18.74
CA PRO A 252 43.02 40.00 19.28
C PRO A 252 41.91 40.91 18.72
N GLN A 253 42.23 41.89 17.88
CA GLN A 253 41.28 42.79 17.21
C GLN A 253 41.24 42.54 15.69
N GLY A 254 41.94 41.52 15.20
CA GLY A 254 41.94 41.15 13.79
C GLY A 254 40.60 40.56 13.37
N ALA A 255 40.20 40.72 12.11
CA ALA A 255 38.89 40.30 11.60
C ALA A 255 38.65 38.76 11.58
N GLY A 256 39.67 37.96 11.92
CA GLY A 256 39.57 36.50 12.12
C GLY A 256 39.30 36.09 13.57
N CYS A 257 39.15 37.08 14.44
CA CYS A 257 38.86 37.04 15.87
C CYS A 257 37.66 37.99 16.11
#